data_AF-A0A7S2T7Y1-F1
#
_entry.id   AF-A0A7S2T7Y1-F1
#
_cell.length_a   1.000
_cell.length_b   1.000
_cell.length_c   1.000
_cell.angle_alpha   90.00
_cell.angle_beta   90.00
_cell.angle_gamma   90.00
#
_symmetry.space_group_name_H-M   'P 1'
#
loop_
_entity.id
_entity.type
_entity.pdbx_description
1 polymer ?
#
loop_
_entity_poly.entity_id
_entity_poly.type
_entity_poly.pdbx_seq_one_letter_code
_entity_poly.pdbx_strand_id
1 'polypeptide(L)'
;AVGYIQGKVDNPTYEMICSGMTGHTEAVQMTYDPSVVSFAELCDVFYAGHNPRQKNGQGGDIGTQYRSGIYVHDEEQRRVAEEKKAGVEGAVTEIETAATFWPAEVYHQQYLEK
;
A
#
# COMPACT_ATOMS: atom_id res chain seq x y z
N ALA A 1 -3.79 10.44 0.69
CA ALA A 1 -2.55 10.89 1.34
C ALA A 1 -1.50 9.79 1.22
N VAL A 2 -0.21 10.14 1.16
CA VAL A 2 0.89 9.17 1.30
C VAL A 2 1.29 9.05 2.77
N GLY A 3 1.77 7.87 3.18
CA GLY A 3 2.11 7.61 4.57
C GLY A 3 2.66 6.21 4.81
N TYR A 4 2.68 5.83 6.08
CA TYR A 4 3.32 4.63 6.59
C TYR A 4 2.33 3.78 7.37
N ILE A 5 2.28 2.48 7.08
CA ILE A 5 1.30 1.55 7.68
C ILE A 5 1.91 0.15 7.86
N GLN A 6 1.26 -0.71 8.67
CA GLN A 6 1.67 -2.10 8.95
C GLN A 6 3.03 -2.26 9.64
N GLY A 7 3.56 -1.19 10.24
CA GLY A 7 4.75 -1.26 11.08
C GLY A 7 4.40 -1.27 12.56
N LYS A 8 5.45 -1.32 13.38
CA LYS A 8 5.36 -1.47 14.84
C LYS A 8 5.70 -0.20 15.62
N VAL A 9 6.07 0.87 14.93
CA VAL A 9 6.54 2.11 15.54
C VAL A 9 5.44 3.15 15.43
N ASP A 10 5.09 3.79 16.53
CA ASP A 10 4.14 4.90 16.52
C ASP A 10 4.81 6.19 16.06
N ASN A 11 4.09 7.02 15.31
CA ASN A 11 4.60 8.28 14.73
C ASN A 11 5.98 8.15 14.03
N PRO A 12 6.14 7.21 13.07
CA PRO A 12 7.43 7.04 12.38
C PRO A 12 7.76 8.26 11.51
N THR A 13 9.04 8.62 11.44
CA THR A 13 9.56 9.60 10.46
C THR A 13 10.10 8.90 9.23
N TYR A 14 10.23 9.62 8.11
CA TYR A 14 10.83 9.09 6.89
C TYR A 14 12.19 8.44 7.13
N GLU A 15 13.07 9.04 7.94
CA GLU A 15 14.39 8.48 8.24
C GLU A 15 14.30 7.12 8.96
N MET A 16 13.31 6.96 9.84
CA MET A 16 13.06 5.68 10.48
C MET A 16 12.58 4.65 9.46
N ILE A 17 11.74 5.05 8.50
CA ILE A 17 11.27 4.16 7.42
C ILE A 17 12.43 3.71 6.54
N CYS A 18 13.32 4.63 6.15
CA CYS A 18 14.50 4.32 5.32
C CYS A 18 15.45 3.31 5.99
N SER A 19 15.46 3.21 7.32
CA SER A 19 16.24 2.19 8.03
C SER A 19 15.77 0.75 7.75
N GLY A 20 14.52 0.57 7.32
CA GLY A 20 13.87 -0.74 7.12
C GLY A 20 13.52 -1.47 8.44
N MET A 21 13.80 -0.90 9.60
CA MET A 21 13.66 -1.58 10.90
C MET A 21 12.26 -1.45 11.52
N THR A 22 11.46 -0.49 11.07
CA THR A 22 10.16 -0.19 11.68
C THR A 22 9.06 -1.18 11.31
N GLY A 23 9.27 -1.92 10.20
CA GLY A 23 8.29 -2.83 9.62
C GLY A 23 7.18 -2.12 8.82
N HIS A 24 7.13 -0.79 8.78
CA HIS A 24 6.15 -0.09 7.96
C HIS A 24 6.39 -0.36 6.47
N THR A 25 5.33 -0.18 5.68
CA THR A 25 5.42 0.05 4.24
C THR A 25 4.98 1.47 3.92
N GLU A 26 5.56 2.03 2.86
CA GLU A 26 4.98 3.18 2.20
C GLU A 26 3.65 2.78 1.56
N ALA A 27 2.62 3.61 1.76
CA ALA A 27 1.27 3.36 1.27
C ALA A 27 0.55 4.65 0.90
N VAL A 28 -0.46 4.49 0.04
CA VAL A 28 -1.43 5.54 -0.29
C VAL A 28 -2.75 5.19 0.41
N GLN A 29 -3.23 6.08 1.28
CA GLN A 29 -4.60 6.01 1.79
C GLN A 29 -5.51 6.88 0.91
N MET A 30 -6.58 6.27 0.41
CA MET A 30 -7.52 6.89 -0.52
C MET A 30 -8.94 6.87 0.04
N THR A 31 -9.65 7.98 -0.16
CA THR A 31 -11.11 8.06 -0.03
C THR A 31 -11.69 8.16 -1.44
N TYR A 32 -12.71 7.37 -1.74
CA TYR A 32 -13.35 7.32 -3.05
C TYR A 32 -14.86 7.24 -2.91
N ASP A 33 -15.58 7.65 -3.95
CA ASP A 33 -17.03 7.50 -4.04
C ASP A 33 -17.38 6.17 -4.72
N PRO A 34 -17.97 5.19 -4.01
CA PRO A 34 -18.30 3.88 -4.57
C PRO A 34 -19.38 3.93 -5.67
N SER A 35 -20.10 5.05 -5.82
CA SER A 35 -21.03 5.25 -6.94
C SER A 35 -20.35 5.64 -8.24
N VAL A 36 -19.09 6.10 -8.17
CA VAL A 36 -18.28 6.52 -9.32
C VAL A 36 -17.22 5.49 -9.68
N VAL A 37 -16.57 4.89 -8.70
CA VAL A 37 -15.53 3.87 -8.89
C VAL A 37 -15.63 2.79 -7.83
N SER A 38 -15.59 1.53 -8.25
CA SER A 38 -15.62 0.39 -7.34
C SER A 38 -14.23 0.09 -6.77
N PHE A 39 -14.22 -0.56 -5.60
CA PHE A 39 -12.97 -1.06 -5.02
C PHE A 39 -12.24 -2.05 -5.94
N ALA A 40 -12.99 -2.86 -6.69
CA ALA A 40 -12.44 -3.79 -7.67
C ALA A 40 -11.65 -3.07 -8.77
N GLU A 41 -12.15 -1.95 -9.29
CA GLU A 41 -11.45 -1.11 -10.27
C GLU A 41 -10.20 -0.47 -9.66
N LEU A 42 -10.26 -0.04 -8.40
CA LEU A 42 -9.08 0.48 -7.69
C LEU A 42 -8.00 -0.62 -7.54
N CYS A 43 -8.37 -1.87 -7.27
CA CYS A 43 -7.45 -2.99 -7.27
C CYS A 43 -6.84 -3.24 -8.66
N ASP A 44 -7.60 -3.08 -9.74
CA ASP A 44 -7.08 -3.21 -11.11
C ASP A 44 -6.02 -2.14 -11.40
N VAL A 45 -6.28 -0.88 -11.01
CA VAL A 45 -5.30 0.21 -11.12
C VAL A 45 -4.06 -0.08 -10.27
N PHE A 46 -4.24 -0.58 -9.05
CA PHE A 46 -3.13 -0.97 -8.17
C PHE A 46 -2.21 -2.00 -8.85
N TYR A 47 -2.76 -3.08 -9.41
CA TYR A 47 -1.97 -4.11 -10.09
C TYR A 47 -1.36 -3.65 -11.41
N ALA A 48 -1.96 -2.69 -12.10
CA ALA A 48 -1.38 -2.07 -13.29
C ALA A 48 -0.22 -1.09 -12.95
N GLY A 49 -0.20 -0.56 -11.73
CA GLY A 49 0.72 0.52 -11.32
C GLY A 49 2.09 0.08 -10.82
N HIS A 50 2.33 -1.22 -10.61
CA HIS A 50 3.61 -1.72 -10.07
C HIS A 50 3.84 -3.20 -10.43
N ASN A 51 5.03 -3.75 -10.17
CA ASN A 51 5.28 -5.19 -10.26
C ASN A 51 4.83 -5.91 -8.96
N PRO A 52 3.72 -6.66 -8.95
CA PRO A 52 3.21 -7.32 -7.74
C PRO A 52 3.92 -8.63 -7.42
N ARG A 53 4.89 -9.06 -8.25
CA ARG A 53 5.66 -10.30 -8.07
C ARG A 53 6.98 -10.06 -7.33
N GLN A 54 7.42 -8.80 -7.24
CA GLN A 54 8.64 -8.44 -6.53
C GLN A 54 8.37 -8.36 -5.03
N LYS A 55 8.95 -9.30 -4.28
CA LYS A 55 8.84 -9.31 -2.82
C LYS A 55 9.79 -8.27 -2.23
N ASN A 56 9.28 -7.46 -1.28
CA ASN A 56 10.07 -6.46 -0.54
C ASN A 56 10.88 -5.53 -1.46
N GLY A 57 10.22 -4.99 -2.49
CA GLY A 57 10.86 -4.06 -3.42
C GLY A 57 9.98 -3.71 -4.60
N GLN A 58 10.35 -2.64 -5.28
CA GLN A 58 9.81 -2.24 -6.57
C GLN A 58 10.90 -1.65 -7.46
N GLY A 59 11.18 -2.31 -8.59
CA GLY A 59 12.28 -1.87 -9.47
C GLY A 59 13.61 -1.85 -8.73
N GLY A 60 14.28 -0.69 -8.71
CA GLY A 60 15.55 -0.47 -8.01
C GLY A 60 15.40 -0.21 -6.50
N ASP A 61 14.18 0.04 -6.01
CA ASP A 61 13.91 0.31 -4.61
C ASP A 61 13.71 -1.00 -3.86
N ILE A 62 14.68 -1.35 -3.00
CA ILE A 62 14.71 -2.64 -2.30
C ILE A 62 14.57 -2.42 -0.80
N GLY A 63 13.61 -3.13 -0.20
CA GLY A 63 13.31 -3.03 1.22
C GLY A 63 11.87 -3.41 1.54
N THR A 64 11.63 -3.83 2.78
CA THR A 64 10.28 -4.18 3.27
C THR A 64 9.32 -2.99 3.20
N GLN A 65 9.85 -1.76 3.21
CA GLN A 65 9.07 -0.54 3.08
C GLN A 65 8.46 -0.34 1.68
N TYR A 66 8.89 -1.11 0.68
CA TYR A 66 8.38 -1.07 -0.69
C TYR A 66 7.61 -2.34 -1.07
N ARG A 67 7.14 -3.10 -0.07
CA ARG A 67 6.39 -4.33 -0.34
C ARG A 67 5.01 -4.01 -0.91
N SER A 68 4.54 -4.88 -1.80
CA SER A 68 3.17 -4.81 -2.33
C SER A 68 2.17 -5.24 -1.26
N GLY A 69 1.16 -4.41 -0.99
CA GLY A 69 0.11 -4.72 -0.03
C GLY A 69 -1.20 -3.98 -0.32
N ILE A 70 -2.33 -4.63 -0.04
CA ILE A 70 -3.67 -4.03 -0.01
C ILE A 70 -4.19 -4.15 1.41
N TYR A 71 -4.49 -3.01 2.03
CA TYR A 71 -4.90 -2.92 3.43
C TYR A 71 -6.37 -2.56 3.53
N VAL A 72 -7.19 -3.53 3.92
CA VAL A 72 -8.64 -3.47 3.82
C VAL A 72 -9.28 -2.97 5.11
N HIS A 73 -10.40 -2.26 4.98
CA HIS A 73 -11.14 -1.69 6.11
C HIS A 73 -12.36 -2.52 6.52
N ASP A 74 -12.81 -3.43 5.66
CA ASP A 74 -13.96 -4.31 5.91
C ASP A 74 -13.80 -5.65 5.17
N GLU A 75 -14.75 -6.56 5.41
CA GLU A 75 -14.72 -7.92 4.85
C GLU A 75 -15.05 -7.96 3.35
N GLU A 76 -15.82 -6.99 2.85
CA GLU A 76 -16.14 -6.94 1.42
C GLU A 76 -14.90 -6.53 0.61
N GLN A 77 -14.14 -5.55 1.10
CA GLN A 77 -12.84 -5.21 0.54
C GLN A 77 -11.87 -6.40 0.61
N ARG A 78 -11.84 -7.16 1.72
CA ARG A 78 -11.03 -8.38 1.82
C ARG A 78 -11.38 -9.36 0.72
N ARG A 79 -12.66 -9.69 0.58
CA ARG A 79 -13.16 -10.64 -0.42
C ARG A 79 -12.75 -10.24 -1.83
N VAL A 80 -12.98 -8.97 -2.20
CA VAL A 80 -12.64 -8.43 -3.51
C VAL A 80 -11.12 -8.43 -3.75
N ALA A 81 -10.32 -8.02 -2.75
CA ALA A 81 -8.87 -7.97 -2.88
C ALA A 81 -8.26 -9.37 -3.08
N GLU A 82 -8.73 -10.37 -2.34
CA GLU A 82 -8.29 -11.77 -2.49
C GLU A 82 -8.71 -12.34 -3.86
N GLU A 83 -9.93 -12.04 -4.32
CA GLU A 83 -10.41 -12.43 -5.66
C GLU A 83 -9.53 -11.82 -6.77
N LYS A 84 -9.21 -10.53 -6.67
CA LYS A 84 -8.32 -9.84 -7.61
C LYS A 84 -6.90 -10.42 -7.58
N LYS A 85 -6.35 -10.64 -6.40
CA LYS A 85 -5.03 -11.26 -6.23
C LYS A 85 -4.95 -12.65 -6.86
N ALA A 86 -5.99 -13.48 -6.70
CA ALA A 86 -6.05 -14.81 -7.29
C ALA A 86 -6.00 -14.78 -8.84
N GLY A 87 -6.47 -13.70 -9.45
CA GLY A 87 -6.37 -13.46 -10.89
C GLY A 87 -4.99 -12.99 -11.37
N VAL A 88 -4.09 -12.59 -10.46
CA VAL A 88 -2.75 -12.10 -10.79
C VAL A 88 -1.71 -13.17 -10.49
N GLU A 89 -1.35 -13.92 -11.52
CA GLU A 89 -0.39 -15.02 -11.41
C GLU A 89 0.92 -14.57 -10.75
N GLY A 90 1.35 -15.29 -9.71
CA GLY A 90 2.62 -15.03 -9.01
C GLY A 90 2.63 -13.78 -8.12
N ALA A 91 1.50 -13.12 -7.90
CA ALA A 91 1.43 -11.97 -7.00
C ALA A 91 1.82 -12.36 -5.57
N VAL A 92 2.75 -11.59 -4.99
CA VAL A 92 3.19 -11.72 -3.59
C VAL A 92 2.57 -10.66 -2.69
N THR A 93 1.63 -9.87 -3.20
CA THR A 93 0.88 -8.84 -2.49
C THR A 93 0.24 -9.41 -1.21
N GLU A 94 0.48 -8.77 -0.06
CA GLU A 94 -0.20 -9.11 1.19
C GLU A 94 -1.59 -8.47 1.26
N ILE A 95 -2.58 -9.20 1.78
CA ILE A 95 -3.95 -8.72 1.97
C ILE A 95 -4.27 -8.77 3.46
N GLU A 96 -4.21 -7.63 4.13
CA GLU A 96 -4.33 -7.55 5.59
C GLU A 96 -5.32 -6.47 6.02
N THR A 97 -5.86 -6.57 7.24
CA THR A 97 -6.67 -5.48 7.79
C THR A 97 -5.79 -4.25 7.97
N ALA A 98 -6.29 -3.07 7.61
CA ALA A 98 -5.58 -1.82 7.80
C ALA A 98 -5.22 -1.59 9.27
N ALA A 99 -3.92 -1.51 9.56
CA ALA A 99 -3.40 -1.02 10.82
C ALA A 99 -3.46 0.51 10.89
N THR A 100 -2.90 1.10 11.95
CA THR A 100 -2.78 2.56 12.06
C THR A 100 -1.98 3.12 10.88
N PHE A 101 -2.61 4.05 10.16
CA PHE A 101 -1.98 4.81 9.09
C PHE A 101 -1.38 6.09 9.66
N TRP A 102 -0.08 6.29 9.44
CA TRP A 102 0.65 7.49 9.81
C TRP A 102 0.90 8.33 8.55
N PRO A 103 0.26 9.51 8.39
CA PRO A 103 0.56 10.39 7.28
C PRO A 103 2.03 10.76 7.23
N ALA A 104 2.65 10.66 6.05
CA ALA A 104 4.02 11.13 5.84
C ALA A 104 4.08 12.66 5.89
N GLU A 105 5.28 13.20 6.01
CA GLU A 105 5.58 14.61 6.07
C GLU A 105 5.01 15.38 4.86
N VAL A 106 4.67 16.65 5.07
CA VAL A 106 3.96 17.48 4.07
C VAL A 106 4.72 17.58 2.74
N TYR A 107 6.06 17.51 2.77
CA TYR A 107 6.86 17.56 1.55
C TYR A 107 6.68 16.32 0.67
N HIS A 108 6.31 15.16 1.22
CA HIS A 108 5.99 13.94 0.47
C HIS A 108 4.57 13.96 -0.16
N GLN A 109 3.65 14.76 0.36
CA GLN A 109 2.29 14.81 -0.16
C GLN A 109 2.26 15.44 -1.56
N GLN A 110 1.60 14.77 -2.51
CA GLN A 110 1.51 15.18 -3.93
C GLN A 110 2.88 15.53 -4.54
N TYR A 111 3.94 14.80 -4.17
CA TYR A 111 5.32 15.13 -4.53
C TYR A 111 5.53 15.32 -6.05
N LEU A 112 4.89 14.49 -6.88
CA LEU A 112 5.03 14.57 -8.35
C LEU A 112 4.24 15.71 -9.02
N GLU A 113 3.28 16.31 -8.31
CA GLU A 113 2.49 17.44 -8.81
C GLU A 113 3.17 18.80 -8.52
N LYS A 114 4.06 18.83 -7.53
CA LYS A 114 4.82 20.01 -7.11
C LYS A 114 6.02 20.27 -8.02
#